data_AF-A0A3M7RS03-F1
#
_entry.id   AF-A0A3M7RS03-F1
#
_cell.length_a   1.000
_cell.length_b   1.000
_cell.length_c   1.000
_cell.angle_alpha   90.00
_cell.angle_beta   90.00
_cell.angle_gamma   90.00
#
_symmetry.space_group_name_H-M   'P 1'
#
loop_
_entity.id
_entity.type
_entity.pdbx_description
1 polymer ?
#
loop_
_entity_poly.entity_id
_entity_poly.type
_entity_poly.pdbx_seq_one_letter_code
_entity_poly.pdbx_strand_id
1 'polypeptide(L)'
;MTSTGNFINLTSTKQKRAKLIEGFGKAKHCFAQECTDLEQKFEDHIFEVYFPGFDDEALLEVTLRYGIFYLEEIDYQKKIHALRILNHLLDNSTRAKLGFNMRAQLLYETFGKYLNDKECVEFLHSIGQSMLKLLAIMEPEYASGEHYYRKHSQTMGSMLTNCYMTTNISAKTVYYKNLILFINQMGVFASRHLDKSLAIAFDSIESSKIGLDFDKQSEFIESSIELIMTIVDTCSKRIHCHARPVLCHCIKILYFYGLNATELKEKVDEKINLIDKVCQIVEKVLKNDKTPKLVVEELKNLKNELKLDANFKILIESII
;
A
#
# COMPACT_ATOMS: atom_id res chain seq x y z
N MET A 1 -38.23 21.96 -12.63
CA MET A 1 -37.89 20.59 -13.04
C MET A 1 -37.43 20.62 -14.49
N THR A 2 -36.18 20.24 -14.72
CA THR A 2 -35.56 19.59 -15.92
C THR A 2 -34.12 20.09 -16.05
N SER A 3 -33.19 19.32 -15.48
CA SER A 3 -31.76 19.48 -15.74
C SER A 3 -31.43 18.90 -17.12
N THR A 4 -30.81 19.71 -17.96
CA THR A 4 -30.22 19.30 -19.24
C THR A 4 -28.89 18.62 -18.96
N GLY A 5 -28.87 17.30 -19.04
CA GLY A 5 -27.65 16.48 -19.01
C GLY A 5 -26.86 16.64 -20.31
N ASN A 6 -25.57 16.97 -20.17
CA ASN A 6 -24.59 17.00 -21.24
C ASN A 6 -24.38 15.58 -21.80
N PHE A 7 -25.02 15.28 -22.93
CA PHE A 7 -24.62 14.17 -23.79
C PHE A 7 -23.33 14.56 -24.52
N ILE A 8 -22.19 14.10 -24.00
CA ILE A 8 -20.93 14.14 -24.74
C ILE A 8 -21.13 13.34 -26.04
N ASN A 9 -20.82 13.97 -27.16
CA ASN A 9 -21.15 13.52 -28.51
C ASN A 9 -20.33 12.27 -28.91
N LEU A 10 -20.84 11.08 -28.58
CA LEU A 10 -20.21 9.75 -28.72
C LEU A 10 -19.72 9.40 -30.14
N THR A 11 -20.29 10.01 -31.18
CA THR A 11 -19.87 9.82 -32.59
C THR A 11 -18.54 10.50 -32.90
N SER A 12 -18.23 11.64 -32.26
CA SER A 12 -16.95 12.33 -32.43
C SER A 12 -15.79 11.56 -31.77
N THR A 13 -16.06 10.90 -30.63
CA THR A 13 -15.09 10.09 -29.88
C THR A 13 -14.73 8.82 -30.64
N LYS A 14 -15.70 8.14 -31.27
CA LYS A 14 -15.44 6.95 -32.10
C LYS A 14 -14.60 7.28 -33.34
N GLN A 15 -14.87 8.39 -34.02
CA GLN A 15 -14.08 8.81 -35.19
C GLN A 15 -12.66 9.25 -34.82
N LYS A 16 -12.48 9.95 -33.68
CA LYS A 16 -11.15 10.28 -33.16
C LYS A 16 -10.39 9.02 -32.75
N ARG A 17 -11.05 8.06 -32.08
CA ARG A 17 -10.48 6.76 -31.71
C ARG A 17 -10.06 5.96 -32.94
N ALA A 18 -10.87 5.93 -33.99
CA ALA A 18 -10.54 5.27 -35.26
C ALA A 18 -9.34 5.92 -35.96
N LYS A 19 -9.25 7.26 -35.98
CA LYS A 19 -8.07 7.97 -36.54
C LYS A 19 -6.80 7.77 -35.72
N LEU A 20 -6.92 7.70 -34.39
CA LEU A 20 -5.83 7.33 -33.50
C LEU A 20 -5.36 5.90 -33.80
N ILE A 21 -6.28 4.93 -33.85
CA ILE A 21 -5.99 3.52 -34.20
C ILE A 21 -5.40 3.38 -35.60
N GLU A 22 -5.89 4.12 -36.59
CA GLU A 22 -5.34 4.12 -37.95
C GLU A 22 -3.93 4.77 -38.00
N GLY A 23 -3.70 5.80 -37.17
CA GLY A 23 -2.37 6.34 -36.91
C GLY A 23 -1.43 5.30 -36.26
N PHE A 24 -1.92 4.58 -35.25
CA PHE A 24 -1.20 3.48 -34.57
C PHE A 24 -0.88 2.31 -35.53
N GLY A 25 -1.81 1.97 -36.44
CA GLY A 25 -1.62 0.90 -37.42
C GLY A 25 -0.61 1.22 -38.53
N LYS A 26 -0.42 2.50 -38.85
CA LYS A 26 0.64 2.98 -39.79
C LYS A 26 1.99 3.16 -39.10
N ALA A 27 2.03 3.33 -37.78
CA ALA A 27 3.22 3.54 -36.94
C ALA A 27 3.98 2.25 -36.58
N LYS A 28 4.07 1.29 -37.51
CA LYS A 28 4.70 -0.02 -37.25
C LYS A 28 6.21 -0.03 -37.58
N HIS A 29 6.82 1.10 -37.97
CA HIS A 29 8.12 1.09 -38.65
C HIS A 29 9.18 2.17 -38.28
N CYS A 30 8.93 3.15 -37.39
CA CYS A 30 9.91 4.20 -37.07
C CYS A 30 9.87 4.70 -35.60
N PHE A 31 10.38 3.88 -34.67
CA PHE A 31 10.28 4.07 -33.21
C PHE A 31 10.70 5.45 -32.65
N ALA A 32 11.62 6.18 -33.29
CA ALA A 32 12.19 7.42 -32.74
C ALA A 32 11.42 8.71 -33.10
N GLN A 33 10.79 8.78 -34.27
CA GLN A 33 9.92 9.90 -34.67
C GLN A 33 8.47 9.70 -34.14
N GLU A 34 8.11 8.44 -33.88
CA GLU A 34 6.83 8.01 -33.33
C GLU A 34 6.64 8.43 -31.86
N CYS A 35 7.70 8.45 -31.06
CA CYS A 35 7.64 8.89 -29.66
C CYS A 35 7.24 10.36 -29.49
N THR A 36 7.71 11.27 -30.36
CA THR A 36 7.48 12.71 -30.22
C THR A 36 6.03 13.12 -30.49
N ASP A 37 5.39 12.50 -31.48
CA ASP A 37 3.96 12.73 -31.81
C ASP A 37 3.02 12.07 -30.79
N LEU A 38 3.49 11.01 -30.11
CA LEU A 38 2.79 10.34 -29.01
C LEU A 38 2.92 11.16 -27.72
N GLU A 39 4.11 11.63 -27.36
CA GLU A 39 4.36 12.53 -26.22
C GLU A 39 3.42 13.76 -26.26
N GLN A 40 3.16 14.31 -27.45
CA GLN A 40 2.32 15.49 -27.62
C GLN A 40 0.80 15.21 -27.56
N LYS A 41 0.38 13.96 -27.73
CA LYS A 41 -1.05 13.52 -27.67
C LYS A 41 -1.41 12.82 -26.37
N PHE A 42 -0.40 12.40 -25.60
CA PHE A 42 -0.51 11.79 -24.28
C PHE A 42 -0.47 12.86 -23.17
N GLU A 43 -1.30 13.91 -23.27
CA GLU A 43 -1.60 14.68 -22.06
C GLU A 43 -2.56 13.85 -21.19
N ASP A 44 -2.35 13.84 -19.86
CA ASP A 44 -3.02 12.96 -18.88
C ASP A 44 -4.55 12.82 -19.09
N HIS A 45 -5.23 13.90 -19.51
CA HIS A 45 -6.67 13.90 -19.76
C HIS A 45 -7.12 13.24 -21.07
N ILE A 46 -6.25 13.14 -22.08
CA ILE A 46 -6.62 12.59 -23.39
C ILE A 46 -6.66 11.06 -23.30
N PHE A 47 -5.77 10.43 -22.53
CA PHE A 47 -5.75 8.97 -22.49
C PHE A 47 -6.99 8.38 -21.83
N GLU A 48 -7.36 8.89 -20.66
CA GLU A 48 -8.52 8.43 -19.88
C GLU A 48 -9.85 8.68 -20.62
N VAL A 49 -9.97 9.82 -21.30
CA VAL A 49 -11.19 10.23 -22.00
C VAL A 49 -11.39 9.51 -23.33
N TYR A 50 -10.31 9.22 -24.07
CA TYR A 50 -10.41 8.63 -25.41
C TYR A 50 -10.27 7.10 -25.42
N PHE A 51 -9.72 6.51 -24.37
CA PHE A 51 -9.52 5.06 -24.26
C PHE A 51 -10.09 4.51 -22.94
N PRO A 52 -11.42 4.49 -22.75
CA PRO A 52 -12.06 3.94 -21.56
C PRO A 52 -11.95 2.40 -21.45
N GLY A 53 -11.28 1.75 -22.40
CA GLY A 53 -11.17 0.29 -22.47
C GLY A 53 -10.21 -0.15 -23.56
N PHE A 54 -9.45 -1.21 -23.28
CA PHE A 54 -8.48 -1.80 -24.22
C PHE A 54 -9.07 -2.98 -24.97
N ASP A 55 -10.14 -2.72 -25.72
CA ASP A 55 -10.78 -3.73 -26.57
C ASP A 55 -9.90 -4.15 -27.77
N ASP A 56 -9.11 -3.20 -28.27
CA ASP A 56 -8.18 -3.36 -29.38
C ASP A 56 -6.81 -3.85 -28.89
N GLU A 57 -6.40 -5.00 -29.39
CA GLU A 57 -5.14 -5.67 -29.07
C GLU A 57 -3.90 -4.87 -29.53
N ALA A 58 -3.98 -4.18 -30.66
CA ALA A 58 -2.86 -3.39 -31.17
C ALA A 58 -2.62 -2.16 -30.29
N LEU A 59 -3.71 -1.51 -29.86
CA LEU A 59 -3.64 -0.39 -28.94
C LEU A 59 -3.08 -0.81 -27.57
N LEU A 60 -3.51 -1.96 -27.05
CA LEU A 60 -2.99 -2.53 -25.81
C LEU A 60 -1.47 -2.73 -25.89
N GLU A 61 -1.01 -3.36 -26.97
CA GLU A 61 0.41 -3.67 -27.17
C GLU A 61 1.28 -2.40 -27.30
N VAL A 62 0.82 -1.40 -28.06
CA VAL A 62 1.55 -0.13 -28.21
C VAL A 62 1.61 0.62 -26.88
N THR A 63 0.48 0.69 -26.16
CA THR A 63 0.42 1.36 -24.85
C THR A 63 1.34 0.68 -23.85
N LEU A 64 1.34 -0.65 -23.82
CA LEU A 64 2.21 -1.43 -22.94
C LEU A 64 3.69 -1.14 -23.20
N ARG A 65 4.10 -1.17 -24.48
CA ARG A 65 5.50 -0.89 -24.87
C ARG A 65 5.92 0.52 -24.52
N TYR A 66 5.06 1.50 -24.82
CA TYR A 66 5.32 2.90 -24.52
C TYR A 66 5.44 3.12 -23.02
N GLY A 67 4.48 2.65 -22.24
CA GLY A 67 4.52 2.76 -20.78
C GLY A 67 5.76 2.12 -20.16
N ILE A 68 6.19 0.94 -20.64
CA ILE A 68 7.43 0.31 -20.16
C ILE A 68 8.66 1.14 -20.54
N PHE A 69 8.76 1.59 -21.80
CA PHE A 69 9.88 2.40 -22.29
C PHE A 69 10.08 3.67 -21.45
N TYR A 70 9.00 4.44 -21.22
CA TYR A 70 9.09 5.67 -20.43
C TYR A 70 9.29 5.46 -18.94
N LEU A 71 9.06 4.25 -18.42
CA LEU A 71 9.41 3.92 -17.04
C LEU A 71 10.93 3.80 -16.86
N GLU A 72 11.66 3.42 -17.91
CA GLU A 72 13.12 3.26 -17.92
C GLU A 72 13.87 4.57 -18.22
N GLU A 73 13.15 5.63 -18.60
CA GLU A 73 13.72 6.96 -18.84
C GLU A 73 14.32 7.60 -17.59
N ILE A 74 15.29 8.49 -17.76
CA ILE A 74 15.92 9.21 -16.62
C ILE A 74 14.99 10.28 -16.04
N ASP A 75 14.17 10.89 -16.90
CA ASP A 75 13.25 11.95 -16.50
C ASP A 75 12.12 11.40 -15.63
N TYR A 76 12.10 11.86 -14.39
CA TYR A 76 11.17 11.43 -13.38
C TYR A 76 9.70 11.81 -13.67
N GLN A 77 9.44 12.95 -14.31
CA GLN A 77 8.06 13.31 -14.70
C GLN A 77 7.54 12.35 -15.76
N LYS A 78 8.42 11.92 -16.68
CA LYS A 78 8.09 10.89 -17.67
C LYS A 78 7.79 9.54 -17.02
N LYS A 79 8.53 9.15 -15.97
CA LYS A 79 8.23 7.93 -15.20
C LYS A 79 6.86 7.98 -14.52
N ILE A 80 6.50 9.08 -13.88
CA ILE A 80 5.17 9.24 -13.26
C ILE A 80 4.09 9.07 -14.32
N HIS A 81 4.23 9.76 -15.44
CA HIS A 81 3.28 9.69 -16.53
C HIS A 81 3.16 8.26 -17.11
N ALA A 82 4.29 7.60 -17.31
CA ALA A 82 4.34 6.20 -17.72
C ALA A 82 3.60 5.27 -16.74
N LEU A 83 3.78 5.47 -15.44
CA LEU A 83 3.08 4.71 -14.42
C LEU A 83 1.57 4.95 -14.46
N ARG A 84 1.11 6.20 -14.68
CA ARG A 84 -0.32 6.51 -14.86
C ARG A 84 -0.90 5.78 -16.06
N ILE A 85 -0.23 5.81 -17.21
CA ILE A 85 -0.64 5.07 -18.42
C ILE A 85 -0.76 3.58 -18.12
N LEU A 86 0.25 2.99 -17.49
CA LEU A 86 0.26 1.55 -17.20
C LEU A 86 -0.81 1.17 -16.17
N ASN A 87 -1.08 2.03 -15.18
CA ASN A 87 -2.16 1.82 -14.23
C ASN A 87 -3.53 1.89 -14.90
N HIS A 88 -3.75 2.87 -15.77
CA HIS A 88 -4.97 2.95 -16.58
C HIS A 88 -5.14 1.71 -17.46
N LEU A 89 -4.06 1.20 -18.05
CA LEU A 89 -4.06 -0.05 -18.80
C LEU A 89 -4.49 -1.22 -17.91
N LEU A 90 -3.97 -1.33 -16.69
CA LEU A 90 -4.36 -2.40 -15.75
C LEU A 90 -5.82 -2.32 -15.34
N ASP A 91 -6.34 -1.11 -15.11
CA ASP A 91 -7.72 -0.90 -14.66
C ASP A 91 -8.76 -1.10 -15.76
N ASN A 92 -8.37 -0.88 -17.02
CA ASN A 92 -9.28 -0.90 -18.17
C ASN A 92 -9.03 -2.06 -19.14
N SER A 93 -8.21 -3.04 -18.75
CA SER A 93 -7.99 -4.28 -19.51
C SER A 93 -8.59 -5.48 -18.79
N THR A 94 -9.10 -6.44 -19.56
CA THR A 94 -9.61 -7.68 -18.97
C THR A 94 -8.45 -8.55 -18.46
N ARG A 95 -8.69 -9.31 -17.38
CA ARG A 95 -7.69 -10.26 -16.85
C ARG A 95 -7.18 -11.25 -17.91
N ALA A 96 -8.06 -11.69 -18.81
CA ALA A 96 -7.70 -12.58 -19.91
C ALA A 96 -6.68 -11.95 -20.87
N LYS A 97 -6.84 -10.67 -21.21
CA LYS A 97 -5.91 -9.95 -22.12
C LYS A 97 -4.55 -9.70 -21.51
N LEU A 98 -4.52 -9.43 -20.21
CA LEU A 98 -3.27 -9.26 -19.45
C LEU A 98 -2.59 -10.60 -19.16
N GLY A 99 -3.36 -11.68 -18.99
CA GLY A 99 -2.83 -13.04 -18.85
C GLY A 99 -2.25 -13.59 -20.16
N PHE A 100 -2.84 -13.23 -21.30
CA PHE A 100 -2.37 -13.63 -22.62
C PHE A 100 -0.97 -13.06 -22.91
N ASN A 101 -0.12 -13.84 -23.61
CA ASN A 101 1.26 -13.48 -23.96
C ASN A 101 2.14 -13.03 -22.77
N MET A 102 1.85 -13.48 -21.54
CA MET A 102 2.65 -13.16 -20.35
C MET A 102 2.78 -11.65 -20.07
N ARG A 103 1.84 -10.81 -20.52
CA ARG A 103 1.90 -9.35 -20.31
C ARG A 103 1.88 -8.97 -18.83
N ALA A 104 1.04 -9.64 -18.04
CA ALA A 104 1.00 -9.45 -16.59
C ALA A 104 2.35 -9.81 -15.95
N GLN A 105 3.02 -10.87 -16.43
CA GLN A 105 4.36 -11.24 -15.95
C GLN A 105 5.38 -10.17 -16.29
N LEU A 106 5.38 -9.66 -17.53
CA LEU A 106 6.27 -8.59 -17.95
C LEU A 106 6.08 -7.34 -17.09
N LEU A 107 4.84 -6.91 -16.88
CA LEU A 107 4.53 -5.76 -16.01
C LEU A 107 4.95 -6.00 -14.57
N TYR A 108 4.73 -7.21 -14.04
CA TYR A 108 5.15 -7.59 -12.69
C TYR A 108 6.67 -7.49 -12.52
N GLU A 109 7.44 -7.99 -13.49
CA GLU A 109 8.89 -7.89 -13.49
C GLU A 109 9.37 -6.44 -13.61
N THR A 110 8.76 -5.67 -14.52
CA THR A 110 9.06 -4.25 -14.71
C THR A 110 8.81 -3.46 -13.44
N PHE A 111 7.61 -3.55 -12.84
CA PHE A 111 7.28 -2.87 -11.60
C PHE A 111 8.10 -3.36 -10.41
N GLY A 112 8.46 -4.65 -10.38
CA GLY A 112 9.33 -5.22 -9.35
C GLY A 112 10.69 -4.52 -9.24
N LYS A 113 11.23 -4.01 -10.35
CA LYS A 113 12.50 -3.24 -10.35
C LYS A 113 12.42 -1.96 -9.53
N TYR A 114 11.23 -1.40 -9.34
CA TYR A 114 11.04 -0.12 -8.66
C TYR A 114 10.46 -0.24 -7.26
N LEU A 115 10.20 -1.45 -6.77
CA LEU A 115 9.77 -1.67 -5.39
C LEU A 115 10.84 -1.26 -4.36
N ASN A 116 12.07 -0.99 -4.79
CA ASN A 116 13.15 -0.46 -3.97
C ASN A 116 13.48 1.01 -4.27
N ASP A 117 12.76 1.66 -5.19
CA ASP A 117 13.05 3.04 -5.59
C ASP A 117 12.68 3.97 -4.42
N LYS A 118 13.71 4.55 -3.80
CA LYS A 118 13.59 5.39 -2.60
C LYS A 118 13.35 6.85 -2.94
N GLU A 119 13.48 7.23 -4.21
CA GLU A 119 13.47 8.63 -4.63
C GLU A 119 12.05 9.19 -4.74
N CYS A 120 11.04 8.31 -4.86
CA CYS A 120 9.65 8.74 -4.92
C CYS A 120 8.65 7.87 -4.15
N VAL A 121 8.03 8.51 -3.16
CA VAL A 121 6.95 7.96 -2.34
C VAL A 121 5.64 7.72 -3.13
N GLU A 122 5.23 8.64 -4.02
CA GLU A 122 3.99 8.53 -4.83
C GLU A 122 4.04 7.32 -5.78
N PHE A 123 5.18 7.17 -6.47
CA PHE A 123 5.54 6.05 -7.31
C PHE A 123 5.47 4.73 -6.55
N LEU A 124 6.08 4.65 -5.36
CA LEU A 124 6.07 3.45 -4.54
C LEU A 124 4.65 3.00 -4.15
N HIS A 125 3.75 3.93 -3.81
CA HIS A 125 2.38 3.58 -3.46
C HIS A 125 1.64 2.98 -4.67
N SER A 126 1.70 3.68 -5.80
CA SER A 126 1.08 3.28 -7.05
C SER A 126 1.60 1.93 -7.56
N ILE A 127 2.92 1.72 -7.50
CA ILE A 127 3.55 0.43 -7.85
C ILE A 127 3.03 -0.69 -6.96
N GLY A 128 2.94 -0.48 -5.63
CA GLY A 128 2.43 -1.48 -4.70
C GLY A 128 1.00 -1.93 -5.02
N GLN A 129 0.10 -0.99 -5.30
CA GLN A 129 -1.27 -1.30 -5.70
C GLN A 129 -1.34 -2.04 -7.04
N SER A 130 -0.53 -1.62 -8.02
CA SER A 130 -0.50 -2.25 -9.34
C SER A 130 0.09 -3.66 -9.31
N MET A 131 1.06 -3.89 -8.42
CA MET A 131 1.57 -5.24 -8.14
C MET A 131 0.46 -6.16 -7.61
N LEU A 132 -0.42 -5.69 -6.71
CA LEU A 132 -1.56 -6.50 -6.26
C LEU A 132 -2.53 -6.85 -7.39
N LYS A 133 -2.85 -5.89 -8.26
CA LYS A 133 -3.71 -6.13 -9.44
C LYS A 133 -3.12 -7.18 -10.37
N LEU A 134 -1.81 -7.10 -10.63
CA LEU A 134 -1.08 -8.07 -11.45
C LEU A 134 -1.04 -9.45 -10.80
N LEU A 135 -0.76 -9.50 -9.51
CA LEU A 135 -0.74 -10.74 -8.74
C LEU A 135 -2.11 -11.44 -8.75
N ALA A 136 -3.21 -10.70 -8.64
CA ALA A 136 -4.57 -11.26 -8.74
C ALA A 136 -4.90 -11.85 -10.13
N ILE A 137 -4.18 -11.45 -11.19
CA ILE A 137 -4.29 -12.03 -12.53
C ILE A 137 -3.43 -13.30 -12.63
N MET A 138 -2.20 -13.23 -12.13
CA MET A 138 -1.18 -14.27 -12.28
C MET A 138 -1.36 -15.43 -11.31
N GLU A 139 -1.91 -15.13 -10.14
CA GLU A 139 -2.30 -16.04 -9.10
C GLU A 139 -3.80 -15.72 -8.85
N PRO A 140 -4.78 -16.40 -9.49
CA PRO A 140 -6.23 -16.21 -9.26
C PRO A 140 -6.86 -17.04 -8.12
N GLU A 141 -7.67 -16.42 -7.25
CA GLU A 141 -8.01 -16.85 -5.86
C GLU A 141 -8.58 -18.27 -5.69
N TYR A 142 -9.09 -18.85 -6.77
CA TYR A 142 -9.79 -20.13 -6.77
C TYR A 142 -8.88 -21.37 -6.90
N ALA A 143 -7.57 -21.19 -7.05
CA ALA A 143 -6.61 -22.29 -7.10
C ALA A 143 -6.14 -22.67 -5.68
N SER A 144 -6.83 -23.61 -5.04
CA SER A 144 -6.55 -24.05 -3.67
C SER A 144 -5.11 -24.55 -3.47
N GLY A 145 -4.31 -23.91 -2.61
CA GLY A 145 -3.04 -24.44 -2.11
C GLY A 145 -2.04 -23.40 -1.57
N GLU A 146 -1.07 -23.82 -0.76
CA GLU A 146 0.01 -22.94 -0.26
C GLU A 146 0.98 -22.43 -1.35
N HIS A 147 1.05 -23.12 -2.49
CA HIS A 147 1.87 -22.74 -3.64
C HIS A 147 1.31 -21.54 -4.42
N TYR A 148 0.08 -21.16 -4.11
CA TYR A 148 -0.71 -20.19 -4.85
C TYR A 148 -0.34 -18.73 -4.56
N TYR A 149 0.18 -18.42 -3.37
CA TYR A 149 0.65 -17.07 -2.99
C TYR A 149 2.17 -16.92 -3.11
N ARG A 150 2.83 -17.63 -4.03
CA ARG A 150 4.30 -17.62 -4.12
C ARG A 150 4.82 -16.23 -4.48
N LYS A 151 4.25 -15.61 -5.52
CA LYS A 151 4.67 -14.27 -5.96
C LYS A 151 4.19 -13.21 -4.98
N HIS A 152 2.97 -13.31 -4.44
CA HIS A 152 2.55 -12.46 -3.32
C HIS A 152 3.55 -12.48 -2.16
N SER A 153 3.95 -13.69 -1.72
CA SER A 153 4.94 -13.86 -0.65
C SER A 153 6.31 -13.31 -1.01
N GLN A 154 6.75 -13.47 -2.26
CA GLN A 154 8.01 -12.92 -2.74
C GLN A 154 7.98 -11.38 -2.75
N THR A 155 6.93 -10.78 -3.31
CA THR A 155 6.73 -9.34 -3.37
C THR A 155 6.67 -8.74 -1.96
N MET A 156 5.84 -9.31 -1.08
CA MET A 156 5.75 -8.88 0.32
C MET A 156 7.11 -8.99 1.02
N GLY A 157 7.84 -10.08 0.83
CA GLY A 157 9.19 -10.26 1.37
C GLY A 157 10.19 -9.20 0.92
N SER A 158 10.16 -8.82 -0.36
CA SER A 158 10.95 -7.72 -0.91
C SER A 158 10.55 -6.37 -0.29
N MET A 159 9.26 -6.08 -0.18
CA MET A 159 8.75 -4.84 0.42
C MET A 159 9.14 -4.72 1.90
N LEU A 160 9.02 -5.80 2.68
CA LEU A 160 9.45 -5.85 4.07
C LEU A 160 10.95 -5.56 4.21
N THR A 161 11.76 -6.16 3.32
CA THR A 161 13.22 -5.94 3.30
C THR A 161 13.54 -4.48 2.95
N ASN A 162 12.89 -3.92 1.93
CA ASN A 162 13.10 -2.53 1.52
C ASN A 162 12.63 -1.53 2.59
N CYS A 163 11.50 -1.81 3.25
CA CYS A 163 10.98 -1.02 4.37
C CYS A 163 11.93 -1.04 5.57
N TYR A 164 12.54 -2.19 5.88
CA TYR A 164 13.53 -2.30 6.96
C TYR A 164 14.80 -1.51 6.63
N MET A 165 15.26 -1.54 5.38
CA MET A 165 16.51 -0.90 4.94
C MET A 165 16.39 0.59 4.61
N THR A 166 15.18 1.13 4.49
CA THR A 166 14.98 2.55 4.21
C THR A 166 14.98 3.35 5.52
N THR A 167 15.63 4.51 5.52
CA THR A 167 15.60 5.47 6.64
C THR A 167 14.57 6.58 6.41
N ASN A 168 14.03 6.69 5.19
CA ASN A 168 13.00 7.67 4.85
C ASN A 168 11.64 7.24 5.42
N ILE A 169 11.15 7.98 6.41
CA ILE A 169 9.91 7.69 7.11
C ILE A 169 8.69 7.81 6.20
N SER A 170 8.62 8.81 5.31
CA SER A 170 7.53 8.91 4.31
C SER A 170 7.47 7.67 3.41
N ALA A 171 8.63 7.13 3.04
CA ALA A 171 8.69 5.87 2.30
C ALA A 171 8.24 4.67 3.17
N LYS A 172 8.67 4.58 4.44
CA LYS A 172 8.19 3.54 5.37
C LYS A 172 6.68 3.58 5.55
N THR A 173 6.09 4.78 5.71
CA THR A 173 4.64 4.98 5.80
C THR A 173 3.92 4.38 4.58
N VAL A 174 4.44 4.62 3.37
CA VAL A 174 3.87 4.02 2.15
C VAL A 174 4.08 2.50 2.09
N TYR A 175 5.24 2.00 2.51
CA TYR A 175 5.43 0.55 2.65
C TYR A 175 4.40 -0.05 3.58
N TYR A 176 4.11 0.55 4.75
CA TYR A 176 3.10 0.04 5.68
C TYR A 176 1.72 0.02 5.03
N LYS A 177 1.29 1.11 4.38
CA LYS A 177 0.00 1.18 3.66
C LYS A 177 -0.12 0.08 2.62
N ASN A 178 0.92 -0.16 1.83
CA ASN A 178 0.91 -1.25 0.85
C ASN A 178 0.95 -2.64 1.53
N LEU A 179 1.75 -2.83 2.58
CA LEU A 179 1.83 -4.10 3.31
C LEU A 179 0.48 -4.49 3.92
N ILE A 180 -0.29 -3.52 4.44
CA ILE A 180 -1.68 -3.73 4.91
C ILE A 180 -2.53 -4.34 3.78
N LEU A 181 -2.47 -3.78 2.57
CA LEU A 181 -3.20 -4.32 1.41
C LEU A 181 -2.76 -5.74 1.07
N PHE A 182 -1.45 -6.03 1.08
CA PHE A 182 -0.93 -7.37 0.84
C PHE A 182 -1.36 -8.38 1.92
N ILE A 183 -1.33 -7.99 3.19
CA ILE A 183 -1.78 -8.86 4.30
C ILE A 183 -3.26 -9.20 4.13
N ASN A 184 -4.09 -8.19 3.86
CA ASN A 184 -5.52 -8.40 3.63
C ASN A 184 -5.78 -9.33 2.45
N GLN A 185 -5.04 -9.18 1.34
CA GLN A 185 -5.19 -10.03 0.15
C GLN A 185 -4.71 -11.47 0.37
N MET A 186 -3.62 -11.66 1.13
CA MET A 186 -3.06 -12.98 1.43
C MET A 186 -3.80 -13.72 2.55
N GLY A 187 -4.55 -12.99 3.40
CA GLY A 187 -5.21 -13.57 4.56
C GLY A 187 -4.23 -14.29 5.48
N VAL A 188 -4.63 -15.46 5.99
CA VAL A 188 -3.83 -16.27 6.93
C VAL A 188 -2.43 -16.65 6.41
N PHE A 189 -2.21 -16.65 5.08
CA PHE A 189 -0.89 -16.95 4.49
C PHE A 189 0.13 -15.86 4.75
N ALA A 190 -0.29 -14.62 5.06
CA ALA A 190 0.59 -13.54 5.49
C ALA A 190 1.36 -13.89 6.76
N SER A 191 0.88 -14.84 7.56
CA SER A 191 1.54 -15.25 8.81
C SER A 191 2.94 -15.83 8.62
N ARG A 192 3.33 -16.22 7.40
CA ARG A 192 4.72 -16.61 7.06
C ARG A 192 5.71 -15.45 7.19
N HIS A 193 5.23 -14.22 7.12
CA HIS A 193 6.02 -13.00 7.26
C HIS A 193 5.79 -12.29 8.59
N LEU A 194 5.13 -12.94 9.56
CA LEU A 194 4.68 -12.33 10.81
C LEU A 194 5.84 -11.68 11.59
N ASP A 195 6.94 -12.41 11.79
CA ASP A 195 8.11 -11.92 12.53
C ASP A 195 8.68 -10.63 11.92
N LYS A 196 8.88 -10.64 10.60
CA LYS A 196 9.43 -9.49 9.88
C LYS A 196 8.46 -8.30 9.88
N SER A 197 7.17 -8.57 9.72
CA SER A 197 6.11 -7.54 9.71
C SER A 197 5.98 -6.86 11.07
N LEU A 198 6.03 -7.64 12.15
CA LEU A 198 6.04 -7.09 13.51
C LEU A 198 7.35 -6.34 13.80
N ALA A 199 8.51 -6.87 13.40
CA ALA A 199 9.79 -6.20 13.60
C ALA A 199 9.83 -4.80 12.97
N ILE A 200 9.37 -4.65 11.73
CA ILE A 200 9.31 -3.32 11.09
C ILE A 200 8.29 -2.41 11.76
N ALA A 201 7.14 -2.93 12.22
CA ALA A 201 6.13 -2.12 12.89
C ALA A 201 6.65 -1.63 14.26
N PHE A 202 7.39 -2.49 14.98
CA PHE A 202 7.94 -2.16 16.28
C PHE A 202 9.07 -1.10 16.21
N ASP A 203 9.75 -1.00 15.07
CA ASP A 203 10.76 0.03 14.81
C ASP A 203 10.17 1.45 14.69
N SER A 204 8.84 1.58 14.58
CA SER A 204 8.18 2.88 14.35
C SER A 204 8.50 3.96 15.38
N ILE A 205 8.59 3.61 16.67
CA ILE A 205 8.87 4.57 17.75
C ILE A 205 10.33 5.02 17.74
N GLU A 206 11.27 4.12 17.47
CA GLU A 206 12.69 4.50 17.43
C GLU A 206 12.99 5.32 16.18
N SER A 207 12.39 4.95 15.05
CA SER A 207 12.45 5.74 13.82
C SER A 207 11.83 7.13 13.99
N SER A 208 10.69 7.26 14.69
CA SER A 208 10.01 8.55 14.84
C SER A 208 10.79 9.58 15.67
N LYS A 209 11.72 9.15 16.54
CA LYS A 209 12.60 10.06 17.32
C LYS A 209 13.61 10.81 16.46
N ILE A 210 13.78 10.45 15.19
CA ILE A 210 14.76 11.06 14.29
C ILE A 210 14.21 12.39 13.74
N GLY A 211 14.34 13.47 14.52
CA GLY A 211 14.35 14.88 14.05
C GLY A 211 13.25 15.35 13.09
N LEU A 212 12.10 14.66 13.03
CA LEU A 212 11.01 14.99 12.13
C LEU A 212 10.04 16.00 12.73
N ASP A 213 9.27 16.66 11.87
CA ASP A 213 8.05 17.35 12.28
C ASP A 213 7.03 16.37 12.88
N PHE A 214 6.32 16.80 13.92
CA PHE A 214 5.41 16.00 14.71
C PHE A 214 4.32 15.36 13.86
N ASP A 215 3.78 16.07 12.87
CA ASP A 215 2.68 15.57 12.03
C ASP A 215 3.09 14.33 11.22
N LYS A 216 4.31 14.33 10.68
CA LYS A 216 4.86 13.17 9.96
C LYS A 216 5.17 12.01 10.89
N GLN A 217 5.60 12.29 12.12
CA GLN A 217 5.80 11.26 13.14
C GLN A 217 4.46 10.61 13.50
N SER A 218 3.40 11.41 13.68
CA SER A 218 2.08 10.88 14.02
C SER A 218 1.52 10.00 12.91
N GLU A 219 1.55 10.47 11.66
CA GLU A 219 1.07 9.67 10.51
C GLU A 219 1.80 8.32 10.41
N PHE A 220 3.10 8.32 10.66
CA PHE A 220 3.92 7.11 10.61
C PHE A 220 3.56 6.13 11.74
N ILE A 221 3.39 6.61 12.97
CA ILE A 221 2.98 5.76 14.10
C ILE A 221 1.55 5.24 13.91
N GLU A 222 0.63 6.07 13.41
CA GLU A 222 -0.73 5.65 13.06
C GLU A 222 -0.72 4.52 12.03
N SER A 223 0.09 4.65 10.99
CA SER A 223 0.25 3.61 9.96
C SER A 223 0.84 2.32 10.55
N SER A 224 1.72 2.43 11.56
CA SER A 224 2.25 1.27 12.29
C SER A 224 1.17 0.55 13.09
N ILE A 225 0.31 1.30 13.79
CA ILE A 225 -0.82 0.75 14.55
C ILE A 225 -1.80 0.05 13.63
N GLU A 226 -2.12 0.66 12.48
CA GLU A 226 -2.98 0.06 11.47
C GLU A 226 -2.39 -1.24 10.91
N LEU A 227 -1.07 -1.27 10.68
CA LEU A 227 -0.36 -2.48 10.28
C LEU A 227 -0.44 -3.57 11.35
N ILE A 228 -0.18 -3.24 12.63
CA ILE A 228 -0.29 -4.20 13.74
C ILE A 228 -1.72 -4.72 13.87
N MET A 229 -2.72 -3.84 13.79
CA MET A 229 -4.13 -4.24 13.85
C MET A 229 -4.49 -5.21 12.72
N THR A 230 -4.07 -4.89 11.49
CA THR A 230 -4.27 -5.75 10.31
C THR A 230 -3.61 -7.12 10.50
N ILE A 231 -2.39 -7.14 11.05
CA ILE A 231 -1.68 -8.39 11.39
C ILE A 231 -2.45 -9.19 12.44
N VAL A 232 -2.91 -8.56 13.52
CA VAL A 232 -3.63 -9.22 14.62
C VAL A 232 -4.95 -9.80 14.12
N ASP A 233 -5.69 -9.07 13.28
CA ASP A 233 -6.95 -9.52 12.71
C ASP A 233 -6.75 -10.70 11.75
N THR A 234 -5.80 -10.55 10.83
CA THR A 234 -5.57 -11.52 9.76
C THR A 234 -4.85 -12.78 10.24
N CYS A 235 -3.90 -12.62 11.18
CA CYS A 235 -3.03 -13.69 11.68
C CYS A 235 -3.37 -14.10 13.12
N SER A 236 -4.58 -13.79 13.61
CA SER A 236 -5.04 -14.02 15.00
C SER A 236 -4.65 -15.38 15.58
N LYS A 237 -4.80 -16.47 14.81
CA LYS A 237 -4.46 -17.83 15.28
C LYS A 237 -2.97 -18.02 15.64
N ARG A 238 -2.07 -17.24 15.04
CA ARG A 238 -0.61 -17.32 15.27
C ARG A 238 -0.07 -16.18 16.13
N ILE A 239 -0.89 -15.18 16.46
CA ILE A 239 -0.43 -14.00 17.20
C ILE A 239 -0.07 -14.30 18.65
N HIS A 240 -0.58 -15.40 19.23
CA HIS A 240 -0.34 -15.77 20.63
C HIS A 240 1.15 -15.85 20.99
N CYS A 241 2.00 -16.38 20.09
CA CYS A 241 3.45 -16.41 20.29
C CYS A 241 4.12 -15.03 20.33
N HIS A 242 3.43 -14.01 19.84
CA HIS A 242 3.89 -12.62 19.74
C HIS A 242 3.08 -11.67 20.61
N ALA A 243 2.16 -12.18 21.45
CA ALA A 243 1.26 -11.38 22.26
C ALA A 243 2.04 -10.38 23.12
N ARG A 244 3.04 -10.85 23.88
CA ARG A 244 3.87 -10.00 24.74
C ARG A 244 4.60 -8.90 23.96
N PRO A 245 5.39 -9.18 22.90
CA PRO A 245 6.00 -8.12 22.09
C PRO A 245 5.00 -7.08 21.55
N VAL A 246 3.85 -7.53 21.03
CA VAL A 246 2.79 -6.63 20.53
C VAL A 246 2.28 -5.71 21.63
N LEU A 247 1.99 -6.27 22.81
CA LEU A 247 1.50 -5.52 23.96
C LEU A 247 2.55 -4.53 24.49
N CYS A 248 3.81 -4.96 24.63
CA CYS A 248 4.90 -4.06 25.01
C CYS A 248 5.03 -2.89 24.03
N HIS A 249 4.92 -3.14 22.73
CA HIS A 249 4.96 -2.07 21.73
C HIS A 249 3.78 -1.12 21.82
N CYS A 250 2.56 -1.67 21.96
CA CYS A 250 1.35 -0.88 22.21
C CYS A 250 1.51 0.06 23.40
N ILE A 251 2.08 -0.43 24.50
CA ILE A 251 2.32 0.38 25.70
C ILE A 251 3.38 1.46 25.45
N LYS A 252 4.45 1.16 24.69
CA LYS A 252 5.43 2.18 24.29
C LYS A 252 4.81 3.28 23.44
N ILE A 253 3.90 2.95 22.52
CA ILE A 253 3.15 3.94 21.72
C ILE A 253 2.33 4.84 22.65
N LEU A 254 1.55 4.22 23.55
CA LEU A 254 0.75 4.95 24.52
C LEU A 254 1.60 5.88 25.38
N TYR A 255 2.78 5.43 25.82
CA TYR A 255 3.73 6.24 26.55
C TYR A 255 4.28 7.41 25.73
N PHE A 256 4.64 7.16 24.46
CA PHE A 256 5.14 8.19 23.55
C PHE A 256 4.13 9.33 23.38
N TYR A 257 2.85 9.02 23.15
CA TYR A 257 1.80 10.03 23.05
C TYR A 257 1.40 10.64 24.39
N GLY A 258 1.49 9.89 25.48
CA GLY A 258 1.21 10.36 26.83
C GLY A 258 2.23 11.38 27.33
N LEU A 259 3.52 11.16 27.09
CA LEU A 259 4.57 12.12 27.43
C LEU A 259 4.51 13.40 26.59
N ASN A 260 4.24 13.28 25.30
CA ASN A 260 4.14 14.41 24.39
C ASN A 260 2.80 15.16 24.54
N ALA A 261 1.94 14.77 25.50
CA ALA A 261 0.61 15.34 25.67
C ALA A 261 0.64 16.84 26.01
N THR A 262 1.70 17.34 26.64
CA THR A 262 1.86 18.75 27.04
C THR A 262 2.08 19.70 25.87
N GLU A 263 2.68 19.23 24.76
CA GLU A 263 2.94 20.05 23.56
C GLU A 263 1.74 20.06 22.58
N LEU A 264 0.75 19.20 22.81
CA LEU A 264 -0.29 18.84 21.85
C LEU A 264 -1.71 19.02 22.39
N LYS A 265 -1.99 20.19 22.96
CA LYS A 265 -3.35 20.54 23.40
C LYS A 265 -4.35 20.67 22.23
N GLU A 266 -3.88 20.85 21.00
CA GLU A 266 -4.72 21.13 19.82
C GLU A 266 -5.21 19.86 19.06
N LYS A 267 -4.69 18.67 19.39
CA LYS A 267 -5.00 17.40 18.69
C LYS A 267 -5.46 16.29 19.64
N VAL A 268 -6.38 16.61 20.54
CA VAL A 268 -6.87 15.66 21.57
C VAL A 268 -7.68 14.52 20.96
N ASP A 269 -8.54 14.81 19.97
CA ASP A 269 -9.41 13.80 19.34
C ASP A 269 -8.62 12.74 18.55
N GLU A 270 -7.54 13.14 17.86
CA GLU A 270 -6.65 12.23 17.14
C GLU A 270 -5.95 11.26 18.11
N LYS A 271 -5.53 11.75 19.29
CA LYS A 271 -4.94 10.92 20.35
C LYS A 271 -5.93 9.92 20.92
N ILE A 272 -7.17 10.34 21.16
CA ILE A 272 -8.23 9.45 21.68
C ILE A 272 -8.48 8.31 20.69
N ASN A 273 -8.64 8.62 19.40
CA ASN A 273 -8.80 7.59 18.36
C ASN A 273 -7.63 6.61 18.30
N LEU A 274 -6.40 7.10 18.49
CA LEU A 274 -5.20 6.26 18.48
C LEU A 274 -5.15 5.34 19.71
N ILE A 275 -5.46 5.88 20.89
CA ILE A 275 -5.56 5.12 22.13
C ILE A 275 -6.62 4.02 21.99
N ASP A 276 -7.80 4.34 21.45
CA ASP A 276 -8.88 3.38 21.22
C ASP A 276 -8.44 2.24 20.29
N LYS A 277 -7.72 2.56 19.20
CA LYS A 277 -7.15 1.53 18.30
C LYS A 277 -6.15 0.64 19.04
N VAL A 278 -5.29 1.21 19.87
CA VAL A 278 -4.33 0.43 20.68
C VAL A 278 -5.05 -0.48 21.66
N CYS A 279 -6.09 0.01 22.33
CA CYS A 279 -6.92 -0.80 23.24
C CYS A 279 -7.62 -1.94 22.50
N GLN A 280 -8.14 -1.71 21.31
CA GLN A 280 -8.71 -2.77 20.47
C GLN A 280 -7.68 -3.85 20.12
N ILE A 281 -6.42 -3.47 19.83
CA ILE A 281 -5.33 -4.45 19.62
C ILE A 281 -5.11 -5.27 20.89
N VAL A 282 -4.98 -4.61 22.04
CA VAL A 282 -4.77 -5.27 23.34
C VAL A 282 -5.89 -6.28 23.62
N GLU A 283 -7.15 -5.86 23.48
CA GLU A 283 -8.30 -6.74 23.68
C GLU A 283 -8.29 -7.94 22.73
N LYS A 284 -8.00 -7.73 21.44
CA LYS A 284 -7.96 -8.80 20.43
C LYS A 284 -6.83 -9.79 20.72
N VAL A 285 -5.67 -9.32 21.14
CA VAL A 285 -4.55 -10.19 21.53
C VAL A 285 -4.92 -11.00 22.78
N LEU A 286 -5.51 -10.36 23.79
CA LEU A 286 -5.93 -11.00 25.04
C LEU A 286 -7.05 -12.04 24.84
N LYS A 287 -8.00 -11.80 23.93
CA LYS A 287 -9.06 -12.78 23.61
C LYS A 287 -8.51 -14.06 22.98
N ASN A 288 -7.39 -13.97 22.27
CA ASN A 288 -6.75 -15.09 21.58
C ASN A 288 -5.72 -15.84 22.43
N ASP A 289 -5.38 -15.32 23.61
CA ASP A 289 -4.37 -15.90 24.50
C ASP A 289 -4.97 -16.20 25.88
N LYS A 290 -4.84 -17.45 26.34
CA LYS A 290 -5.25 -17.88 27.69
C LYS A 290 -4.31 -17.39 28.79
N THR A 291 -3.45 -16.42 28.50
CA THR A 291 -2.51 -15.82 29.46
C THR A 291 -2.95 -14.43 29.99
N PRO A 292 -4.18 -14.22 30.53
CA PRO A 292 -4.57 -12.94 31.14
C PRO A 292 -3.69 -12.49 32.30
N LYS A 293 -3.10 -13.42 33.07
CA LYS A 293 -2.42 -13.08 34.33
C LYS A 293 -1.12 -12.30 34.11
N LEU A 294 -0.28 -12.73 33.17
CA LEU A 294 1.02 -12.09 32.90
C LEU A 294 0.88 -10.69 32.29
N VAL A 295 -0.08 -10.50 31.39
CA VAL A 295 -0.31 -9.20 30.74
C VAL A 295 -0.90 -8.18 31.70
N VAL A 296 -1.86 -8.60 32.54
CA VAL A 296 -2.43 -7.73 33.58
C VAL A 296 -1.36 -7.35 34.61
N GLU A 297 -0.44 -8.25 34.92
CA GLU A 297 0.68 -7.98 35.83
C GLU A 297 1.73 -7.07 35.20
N GLU A 298 2.07 -7.23 33.92
CA GLU A 298 2.92 -6.30 33.17
C GLU A 298 2.29 -4.90 33.02
N LEU A 299 0.98 -4.81 32.74
CA LEU A 299 0.25 -3.54 32.70
C LEU A 299 0.23 -2.85 34.07
N LYS A 300 0.07 -3.61 35.16
CA LYS A 300 0.18 -3.10 36.54
C LYS A 300 1.59 -2.63 36.88
N ASN A 301 2.63 -3.35 36.46
CA ASN A 301 4.01 -2.95 36.66
C ASN A 301 4.34 -1.67 35.87
N LEU A 302 3.88 -1.56 34.62
CA LEU A 302 4.01 -0.35 33.81
C LEU A 302 3.26 0.85 34.40
N LYS A 303 2.06 0.64 34.96
CA LYS A 303 1.33 1.68 35.72
C LYS A 303 2.18 2.24 36.87
N ASN A 304 2.89 1.37 37.58
CA ASN A 304 3.72 1.75 38.72
C ASN A 304 5.04 2.42 38.30
N GLU A 305 5.69 1.96 37.23
CA GLU A 305 6.94 2.52 36.73
C GLU A 305 6.75 3.91 36.08
N LEU A 306 5.65 4.11 35.37
CA LEU A 306 5.47 5.28 34.50
C LEU A 306 4.73 6.46 35.16
N LYS A 307 4.29 6.34 36.43
CA LYS A 307 3.52 7.38 37.17
C LYS A 307 2.40 8.00 36.32
N LEU A 308 1.73 7.16 35.52
CA LEU A 308 0.77 7.62 34.51
C LEU A 308 -0.43 8.29 35.17
N ASP A 309 -1.04 9.24 34.45
CA ASP A 309 -2.10 10.09 34.97
C ASP A 309 -3.39 9.31 35.32
N ALA A 310 -4.36 10.03 35.89
CA ALA A 310 -5.66 9.48 36.24
C ALA A 310 -6.46 8.92 35.04
N ASN A 311 -6.19 9.39 33.82
CA ASN A 311 -6.87 8.93 32.60
C ASN A 311 -6.31 7.59 32.12
N PHE A 312 -5.00 7.38 32.24
CA PHE A 312 -4.38 6.09 31.95
C PHE A 312 -4.77 5.02 32.97
N LYS A 313 -4.97 5.43 34.22
CA LYS A 313 -5.51 4.58 35.28
C LYS A 313 -6.90 4.05 34.92
N ILE A 314 -7.78 4.91 34.40
CA ILE A 314 -9.13 4.53 33.93
C ILE A 314 -9.04 3.56 32.75
N LEU A 315 -8.12 3.79 31.82
CA LEU A 315 -7.90 2.92 30.66
C LEU A 315 -7.42 1.52 31.04
N ILE A 316 -6.47 1.42 31.98
CA ILE A 316 -6.01 0.12 32.50
C ILE A 316 -7.13 -0.57 33.28
N GLU A 317 -7.91 0.18 34.04
CA GLU A 317 -9.03 -0.34 34.85
C GLU A 317 -10.24 -0.74 34.01
N SER A 318 -10.39 -0.26 32.77
CA SER A 318 -11.42 -0.73 31.83
C SER A 318 -11.02 -1.95 31.01
N ILE A 319 -9.72 -2.25 30.92
CA ILE A 319 -9.17 -3.42 30.22
C ILE A 319 -9.09 -4.66 31.13
N ILE A 320 -8.92 -4.47 32.44
CA ILE A 320 -8.88 -5.52 33.48
C ILE A 320 -10.29 -5.98 33.84
#